data_AF-G9YP10-F1
#
_entry.id   AF-G9YP10-F1
#
_cell.length_a   1.000
_cell.length_b   1.000
_cell.length_c   1.000
_cell.angle_alpha   90.00
_cell.angle_beta   90.00
_cell.angle_gamma   90.00
#
_symmetry.space_group_name_H-M   'P 1'
#
loop_
_entity.id
_entity.type
_entity.pdbx_description
1 polymer ?
#
loop_
_entity_poly.entity_id
_entity_poly.type
_entity_poly.pdbx_seq_one_letter_code
_entity_poly.pdbx_strand_id
1 'polypeptide(L)'
;MMHAVLSNSRHPEYGQLTVPFPISRGAYDDTVAALASLGIGDPVGRDCRVDELNSSFLILKRLEKVAVNVDELDYLAKRLDSSDINEAAKFQAMTVKWGLFEMTDLINLTFWCQQARIITDFSDLEDIGRRHYMPLNGGSCSTEELERLDARKAALDLILNSESTCVTPYGVVYDNDMKLEHHYDGQHFPCYLCQPAMLVVGIFPKNAPEGSSETTWLTLPCSEQ
;
A
#
# COMPACT_ATOMS: atom_id res chain seq x y z
N MET A 1 -3.05 2.28 -12.63
CA MET A 1 -4.30 1.64 -13.07
C MET A 1 -4.23 0.12 -12.89
N MET A 2 -5.14 -0.41 -12.09
CA MET A 2 -5.25 -1.83 -11.76
C MET A 2 -6.59 -2.36 -12.27
N HIS A 3 -6.65 -3.63 -12.69
CA HIS A 3 -7.89 -4.31 -13.03
C HIS A 3 -7.91 -5.69 -12.39
N ALA A 4 -9.06 -6.11 -11.87
CA ALA A 4 -9.25 -7.48 -11.40
C ALA A 4 -10.44 -8.14 -12.09
N VAL A 5 -10.28 -9.40 -12.45
CA VAL A 5 -11.39 -10.28 -12.84
C VAL A 5 -11.90 -10.93 -11.57
N LEU A 6 -13.16 -10.70 -11.22
CA LEU A 6 -13.80 -11.17 -10.00
C LEU A 6 -14.88 -12.20 -10.31
N SER A 7 -14.98 -13.22 -9.47
CA SER A 7 -16.01 -14.27 -9.57
C SER A 7 -16.54 -14.73 -8.23
N ASN A 8 -17.69 -15.39 -8.26
CA ASN A 8 -18.24 -16.09 -7.11
C ASN A 8 -17.64 -17.50 -7.02
N SER A 9 -16.82 -17.74 -6.00
CA SER A 9 -16.20 -19.07 -5.79
C SER A 9 -17.21 -20.19 -5.53
N ARG A 10 -18.41 -19.86 -5.01
CA ARG A 10 -19.47 -20.82 -4.71
C ARG A 10 -20.43 -21.05 -5.88
N HIS A 11 -20.50 -20.08 -6.79
CA HIS A 11 -21.36 -20.11 -7.98
C HIS A 11 -20.58 -19.73 -9.24
N PRO A 12 -19.63 -20.58 -9.72
CA PRO A 12 -18.85 -20.28 -10.92
C PRO A 12 -19.70 -20.08 -12.18
N GLU A 13 -20.90 -20.65 -12.20
CA GLU A 13 -21.89 -20.52 -13.29
C GLU A 13 -22.43 -19.09 -13.47
N TYR A 14 -22.28 -18.21 -12.47
CA TYR A 14 -22.68 -16.81 -12.59
C TYR A 14 -21.71 -16.01 -13.48
N GLY A 15 -20.53 -16.55 -13.78
CA GLY A 15 -19.55 -15.92 -14.65
C GLY A 15 -18.57 -15.02 -13.89
N GLN A 16 -18.04 -14.04 -14.61
CA GLN A 16 -16.94 -13.18 -14.16
C GLN A 16 -17.24 -11.72 -14.49
N LEU A 17 -16.72 -10.81 -13.67
CA LEU A 17 -16.76 -9.37 -13.92
C LEU A 17 -15.34 -8.80 -13.87
N THR A 18 -14.95 -8.07 -14.91
CA THR A 18 -13.70 -7.29 -14.89
C THR A 18 -13.97 -5.91 -14.33
N VAL A 19 -13.37 -5.61 -13.18
CA VAL A 19 -13.54 -4.33 -12.48
C VAL A 19 -12.24 -3.50 -12.58
N PRO A 20 -12.31 -2.25 -13.09
CA PRO A 20 -11.21 -1.32 -13.00
C PRO A 20 -11.09 -0.74 -11.59
N PHE A 21 -9.87 -0.61 -11.11
CA PHE A 21 -9.52 -0.04 -9.83
C PHE A 21 -8.48 1.11 -9.97
N PRO A 22 -8.64 2.21 -9.24
CA PRO A 22 -9.79 2.57 -8.40
C PRO A 22 -11.12 2.62 -9.16
N ILE A 23 -12.20 2.19 -8.52
CA ILE A 23 -13.55 2.30 -9.05
C ILE A 23 -13.87 3.79 -9.16
N SER A 24 -14.16 4.24 -10.38
CA SER A 24 -14.47 5.64 -10.61
C SER A 24 -15.81 5.99 -9.97
N ARG A 25 -15.91 7.22 -9.47
CA ARG A 25 -17.09 7.68 -8.75
C ARG A 25 -18.39 7.53 -9.54
N GLY A 26 -18.34 7.86 -10.83
CA GLY A 26 -19.48 7.74 -11.74
C GLY A 26 -19.86 6.31 -12.11
N ALA A 27 -19.01 5.32 -11.81
CA ALA A 27 -19.26 3.91 -12.10
C ALA A 27 -19.51 3.07 -10.84
N TYR A 28 -19.49 3.67 -9.64
CA TYR A 28 -19.58 2.93 -8.38
C TYR A 28 -20.89 2.16 -8.25
N ASP A 29 -22.03 2.84 -8.41
CA ASP A 29 -23.36 2.23 -8.28
C ASP A 29 -23.57 1.10 -9.31
N ASP A 30 -23.14 1.32 -10.55
CA ASP A 30 -23.20 0.32 -11.62
C ASP A 30 -22.30 -0.89 -11.31
N THR A 31 -21.10 -0.65 -10.75
CA THR A 31 -20.16 -1.72 -10.38
C THR A 31 -20.72 -2.56 -9.24
N VAL A 32 -21.28 -1.93 -8.20
CA VAL A 32 -21.92 -2.63 -7.08
C VAL A 32 -23.12 -3.45 -7.57
N ALA A 33 -23.96 -2.90 -8.44
CA ALA A 33 -25.09 -3.64 -9.01
C ALA A 33 -24.63 -4.84 -9.85
N ALA A 34 -23.55 -4.68 -10.63
CA ALA A 34 -22.98 -5.76 -11.43
C ALA A 34 -22.40 -6.88 -10.54
N LEU A 35 -21.66 -6.53 -9.47
CA LEU A 35 -21.15 -7.50 -8.49
C LEU A 35 -22.29 -8.25 -7.79
N ALA A 36 -23.33 -7.53 -7.36
CA ALA A 36 -24.50 -8.11 -6.72
C ALA A 36 -25.23 -9.12 -7.63
N SER A 37 -25.24 -8.89 -8.94
CA SER A 37 -25.81 -9.85 -9.91
C SER A 37 -25.07 -11.19 -9.95
N LEU A 38 -23.79 -11.20 -9.53
CA LEU A 38 -22.96 -12.40 -9.35
C LEU A 38 -23.02 -12.95 -7.91
N GLY A 39 -23.84 -12.36 -7.03
CA GLY A 39 -23.92 -12.74 -5.63
C GLY A 39 -22.61 -12.51 -4.86
N ILE A 40 -21.84 -11.49 -5.24
CA ILE A 40 -20.62 -11.03 -4.55
C ILE A 40 -20.68 -9.50 -4.32
N GLY A 41 -19.70 -8.95 -3.62
CA GLY A 41 -19.64 -7.52 -3.30
C GLY A 41 -20.28 -7.20 -1.95
N ASP A 42 -20.26 -8.15 -1.01
CA ASP A 42 -20.64 -7.89 0.38
C ASP A 42 -19.76 -6.77 0.98
N PRO A 43 -20.34 -5.75 1.66
CA PRO A 43 -19.59 -4.63 2.21
C PRO A 43 -18.53 -5.01 3.26
N VAL A 44 -18.64 -6.18 3.88
CA VAL A 44 -17.72 -6.66 4.93
C VAL A 44 -17.08 -8.00 4.53
N GLY A 45 -17.80 -8.81 3.77
CA GLY A 45 -17.41 -10.14 3.37
C GLY A 45 -16.26 -10.16 2.37
N ARG A 46 -15.44 -11.20 2.48
CA ARG A 46 -14.42 -11.56 1.49
C ARG A 46 -15.02 -12.57 0.52
N ASP A 47 -15.97 -12.13 -0.30
CA ASP A 47 -16.75 -12.98 -1.21
C ASP A 47 -16.32 -12.89 -2.68
N CYS A 48 -15.50 -11.91 -3.04
CA CYS A 48 -14.99 -11.70 -4.38
C CYS A 48 -13.71 -12.52 -4.58
N ARG A 49 -13.79 -13.64 -5.32
CA ARG A 49 -12.57 -14.38 -5.70
C ARG A 49 -11.88 -13.64 -6.85
N VAL A 50 -10.61 -13.29 -6.64
CA VAL A 50 -9.77 -12.67 -7.68
C VAL A 50 -9.31 -13.77 -8.64
N ASP A 51 -9.84 -13.81 -9.85
CA ASP A 51 -9.41 -14.76 -10.87
C ASP A 51 -8.10 -14.34 -11.53
N GLU A 52 -7.99 -13.06 -11.88
CA GLU A 52 -6.81 -12.45 -12.48
C GLU A 52 -6.67 -11.03 -11.93
N LEU A 53 -5.43 -10.61 -11.67
CA LEU A 53 -5.11 -9.25 -11.24
C LEU A 53 -4.03 -8.68 -12.15
N ASN A 54 -4.36 -7.59 -12.85
CA ASN A 54 -3.42 -6.87 -13.69
C ASN A 54 -3.10 -5.51 -13.05
N SER A 55 -1.83 -5.30 -12.71
CA SER A 55 -1.34 -4.10 -12.04
C SER A 55 0.14 -3.90 -12.31
N SER A 56 0.61 -2.65 -12.26
CA SER A 56 2.04 -2.34 -12.19
C SER A 56 2.69 -2.85 -10.89
N PHE A 57 1.89 -3.09 -9.85
CA PHE A 57 2.32 -3.68 -8.60
C PHE A 57 2.29 -5.21 -8.71
N LEU A 58 3.34 -5.78 -9.29
CA LEU A 58 3.47 -7.23 -9.50
C LEU A 58 3.30 -8.04 -8.21
N ILE A 59 3.64 -7.44 -7.06
CA ILE A 59 3.48 -8.08 -5.75
C ILE A 59 2.03 -8.52 -5.48
N LEU A 60 1.04 -7.79 -6.03
CA LEU A 60 -0.39 -8.04 -5.85
C LEU A 60 -0.89 -9.25 -6.62
N LYS A 61 -0.08 -9.83 -7.52
CA LYS A 61 -0.38 -11.15 -8.13
C LYS A 61 -0.63 -12.23 -7.09
N ARG A 62 -0.10 -12.08 -5.88
CA ARG A 62 -0.37 -12.98 -4.74
C ARG A 62 -1.84 -13.03 -4.32
N LEU A 63 -2.63 -12.01 -4.67
CA LEU A 63 -4.07 -11.97 -4.40
C LEU A 63 -4.87 -12.81 -5.40
N GLU A 64 -4.27 -13.26 -6.52
CA GLU A 64 -4.96 -14.17 -7.42
C GLU A 64 -5.33 -15.47 -6.70
N LYS A 65 -6.52 -15.96 -7.02
CA LYS A 65 -7.19 -17.14 -6.45
C LYS A 65 -7.61 -17.00 -4.98
N VAL A 66 -7.48 -15.80 -4.40
CA VAL A 66 -7.88 -15.46 -3.03
C VAL A 66 -9.24 -14.74 -3.07
N ALA A 67 -10.04 -14.94 -2.02
CA ALA A 67 -11.24 -14.16 -1.82
C ALA A 67 -10.92 -12.87 -1.04
N VAL A 68 -11.33 -11.73 -1.59
CA VAL A 68 -11.08 -10.39 -1.03
C VAL A 68 -12.41 -9.67 -0.83
N ASN A 69 -12.42 -8.66 0.04
CA ASN A 69 -13.47 -7.67 0.06
C ASN A 69 -13.18 -6.64 -1.05
N VAL A 70 -14.20 -6.30 -1.83
CA VAL A 70 -14.02 -5.43 -3.01
C VAL A 70 -13.71 -3.99 -2.61
N ASP A 71 -14.27 -3.51 -1.51
CA ASP A 71 -14.05 -2.15 -1.00
C ASP A 71 -12.64 -2.01 -0.44
N GLU A 72 -12.10 -3.04 0.22
CA GLU A 72 -10.69 -3.06 0.64
C GLU A 72 -9.74 -3.04 -0.56
N LEU A 73 -10.04 -3.82 -1.61
CA LEU A 73 -9.23 -3.82 -2.84
C LEU A 73 -9.28 -2.45 -3.53
N ASP A 74 -10.45 -1.81 -3.57
CA ASP A 74 -10.63 -0.46 -4.10
C ASP A 74 -9.89 0.59 -3.26
N TYR A 75 -9.94 0.48 -1.94
CA TYR A 75 -9.22 1.37 -1.03
C TYR A 75 -7.70 1.24 -1.20
N LEU A 76 -7.18 0.00 -1.27
CA LEU A 76 -5.77 -0.25 -1.56
C LEU A 76 -5.36 0.36 -2.90
N ALA A 77 -6.18 0.16 -3.94
CA ALA A 77 -5.94 0.72 -5.27
C ALA A 77 -5.82 2.25 -5.23
N LYS A 78 -6.75 2.92 -4.53
CA LYS A 78 -6.75 4.39 -4.39
C LYS A 78 -5.44 4.88 -3.79
N ARG A 79 -4.97 4.22 -2.74
CA ARG A 79 -3.71 4.57 -2.07
C ARG A 79 -2.49 4.36 -2.97
N LEU A 80 -2.48 3.26 -3.72
CA LEU A 80 -1.38 2.94 -4.62
C LEU A 80 -1.37 3.80 -5.89
N ASP A 81 -2.52 4.30 -6.34
CA ASP A 81 -2.60 5.14 -7.54
C ASP A 81 -1.96 6.53 -7.34
N SER A 82 -1.88 7.02 -6.09
CA SER A 82 -1.16 8.25 -5.75
C SER A 82 0.36 8.09 -5.62
N SER A 83 0.87 6.85 -5.65
CA SER A 83 2.27 6.59 -5.32
C SER A 83 3.22 6.90 -6.47
N ASP A 84 4.37 7.47 -6.12
CA ASP A 84 5.49 7.59 -7.05
C ASP A 84 6.23 6.25 -7.24
N ILE A 85 7.20 6.23 -8.16
CA ILE A 85 7.97 5.02 -8.48
C ILE A 85 8.75 4.50 -7.25
N ASN A 86 9.21 5.40 -6.38
CA ASN A 86 10.00 5.04 -5.20
C ASN A 86 9.11 4.41 -4.13
N GLU A 87 7.96 5.02 -3.84
CA GLU A 87 6.94 4.47 -2.94
C GLU A 87 6.43 3.12 -3.43
N ALA A 88 6.20 2.97 -4.74
CA ALA A 88 5.78 1.71 -5.32
C ALA A 88 6.84 0.61 -5.14
N ALA A 89 8.12 0.92 -5.31
CA ALA A 89 9.20 -0.02 -5.08
C ALA A 89 9.30 -0.42 -3.60
N LYS A 90 9.19 0.55 -2.68
CA LYS A 90 9.18 0.30 -1.23
C LYS A 90 8.02 -0.59 -0.80
N PHE A 91 6.80 -0.32 -1.28
CA PHE A 91 5.63 -1.14 -1.00
C PHE A 91 5.90 -2.60 -1.37
N GLN A 92 6.30 -2.84 -2.62
CA GLN A 92 6.55 -4.20 -3.10
C GLN A 92 7.68 -4.90 -2.34
N ALA A 93 8.78 -4.20 -2.06
CA ALA A 93 9.90 -4.79 -1.33
C ALA A 93 9.57 -5.06 0.15
N MET A 94 8.87 -4.16 0.83
CA MET A 94 8.46 -4.37 2.23
C MET A 94 7.43 -5.49 2.36
N THR A 95 6.50 -5.60 1.41
CA THR A 95 5.57 -6.74 1.34
C THR A 95 6.32 -8.08 1.21
N VAL A 96 7.44 -8.13 0.48
CA VAL A 96 8.30 -9.33 0.43
C VAL A 96 9.04 -9.53 1.75
N LYS A 97 9.74 -8.52 2.25
CA LYS A 97 10.56 -8.59 3.48
C LYS A 97 9.77 -9.08 4.68
N TRP A 98 8.53 -8.64 4.84
CA TRP A 98 7.66 -9.03 5.95
C TRP A 98 6.68 -10.16 5.61
N GLY A 99 6.66 -10.66 4.37
CA GLY A 99 5.76 -11.74 3.97
C GLY A 99 4.28 -11.37 4.07
N LEU A 100 3.93 -10.10 3.89
CA LEU A 100 2.55 -9.61 4.09
C LEU A 100 1.61 -10.15 3.03
N PHE A 101 0.43 -10.60 3.45
CA PHE A 101 -0.55 -11.21 2.54
C PHE A 101 -1.98 -10.72 2.80
N GLU A 102 -2.33 -10.46 4.06
CA GLU A 102 -3.67 -10.01 4.41
C GLU A 102 -3.92 -8.59 3.91
N MET A 103 -5.15 -8.33 3.47
CA MET A 103 -5.54 -7.04 2.92
C MET A 103 -5.34 -5.91 3.94
N THR A 104 -5.61 -6.19 5.21
CA THR A 104 -5.34 -5.29 6.34
C THR A 104 -3.86 -4.89 6.41
N ASP A 105 -2.94 -5.85 6.28
CA ASP A 105 -1.49 -5.58 6.32
C ASP A 105 -1.03 -4.80 5.09
N LEU A 106 -1.54 -5.15 3.91
CA LEU A 106 -1.23 -4.44 2.66
C LEU A 106 -1.70 -2.99 2.73
N ILE A 107 -2.93 -2.75 3.19
CA ILE A 107 -3.46 -1.40 3.39
C ILE A 107 -2.61 -0.66 4.43
N ASN A 108 -2.33 -1.26 5.59
CA ASN A 108 -1.52 -0.62 6.63
C ASN A 108 -0.13 -0.26 6.10
N LEU A 109 0.51 -1.13 5.32
CA LEU A 109 1.84 -0.86 4.76
C LEU A 109 1.88 0.44 3.93
N THR A 110 0.81 0.78 3.21
CA THR A 110 0.76 2.01 2.41
C THR A 110 0.83 3.31 3.24
N PHE A 111 0.65 3.26 4.56
CA PHE A 111 0.89 4.41 5.45
C PHE A 111 2.36 4.53 5.86
N TRP A 112 3.08 3.40 5.86
CA TRP A 112 4.43 3.28 6.39
C TRP A 112 5.51 3.26 5.31
N CYS A 113 5.15 3.21 4.02
CA CYS A 113 6.10 3.27 2.90
C CYS A 113 7.07 4.48 2.98
N GLN A 114 6.71 5.57 3.65
CA GLN A 114 7.62 6.72 3.80
C GLN A 114 8.81 6.44 4.74
N GLN A 115 8.65 5.55 5.70
CA GLN A 115 9.68 5.25 6.71
C GLN A 115 10.68 4.22 6.23
N ALA A 116 10.25 3.31 5.36
CA ALA A 116 11.15 2.38 4.68
C ALA A 116 12.09 3.12 3.72
N ARG A 117 13.24 2.50 3.48
CA ARG A 117 14.22 2.95 2.48
C ARG A 117 14.54 1.79 1.55
N ILE A 118 14.82 2.13 0.29
CA ILE A 118 15.10 1.13 -0.74
C ILE A 118 16.22 1.62 -1.66
N ILE A 119 17.05 0.68 -2.11
CA ILE A 119 18.03 0.85 -3.18
C ILE A 119 17.54 0.04 -4.37
N THR A 120 17.28 0.73 -5.48
CA THR A 120 16.83 0.12 -6.75
C THR A 120 17.83 0.29 -7.88
N ASP A 121 18.71 1.30 -7.79
CA ASP A 121 19.80 1.55 -8.74
C ASP A 121 21.14 1.29 -8.05
N PHE A 122 21.92 0.39 -8.63
CA PHE A 122 23.23 -0.06 -8.12
C PHE A 122 24.39 0.42 -9.00
N SER A 123 24.16 1.35 -9.92
CA SER A 123 25.17 1.84 -10.87
C SER A 123 26.32 2.60 -10.20
N ASP A 124 26.06 3.26 -9.08
CA ASP A 124 27.05 4.04 -8.32
C ASP A 124 26.96 3.77 -6.81
N LEU A 125 27.91 3.00 -6.30
CA LEU A 125 27.99 2.66 -4.87
C LEU A 125 28.41 3.85 -3.99
N GLU A 126 29.17 4.82 -4.50
CA GLU A 126 29.52 6.00 -3.71
C GLU A 126 28.30 6.88 -3.49
N ASP A 127 27.50 7.08 -4.53
CA ASP A 127 26.26 7.82 -4.43
C ASP A 127 25.23 7.11 -3.51
N ILE A 128 25.09 5.78 -3.59
CA ILE A 128 24.30 5.01 -2.61
C ILE A 128 24.78 5.30 -1.19
N GLY A 129 26.09 5.19 -0.96
CA GLY A 129 26.69 5.45 0.34
C GLY A 129 26.33 6.82 0.90
N ARG A 130 26.47 7.87 0.06
CA ARG A 130 26.16 9.25 0.46
C ARG A 130 24.67 9.46 0.74
N ARG A 131 23.79 8.97 -0.15
CA ARG A 131 22.32 9.14 0.00
C ARG A 131 21.76 8.44 1.22
N HIS A 132 22.31 7.26 1.55
CA HIS A 132 21.78 6.40 2.60
C HIS A 132 22.48 6.58 3.95
N TYR A 133 23.62 7.26 4.01
CA TYR A 133 24.34 7.51 5.27
C TYR A 133 23.53 8.34 6.29
N MET A 134 22.98 9.50 5.90
CA MET A 134 22.23 10.35 6.82
C MET A 134 20.99 9.64 7.40
N PRO A 135 20.13 8.97 6.59
CA PRO A 135 19.01 8.21 7.11
C PRO A 135 19.38 7.19 8.19
N LEU A 136 20.52 6.50 8.03
CA LEU A 136 20.99 5.50 8.99
C LEU A 136 21.56 6.11 10.29
N ASN A 137 21.94 7.39 10.26
CA ASN A 137 22.58 8.09 11.38
C ASN A 137 21.66 9.17 11.98
N GLY A 138 20.36 8.86 12.11
CA GLY A 138 19.39 9.76 12.76
C GLY A 138 19.00 10.99 11.93
N GLY A 139 19.24 10.97 10.61
CA GLY A 139 18.80 12.02 9.70
C GLY A 139 19.70 13.26 9.66
N SER A 140 20.87 13.22 10.30
CA SER A 140 21.82 14.34 10.29
C SER A 140 23.26 13.86 10.09
N CYS A 141 24.09 14.71 9.47
CA CYS A 141 25.52 14.49 9.30
C CYS A 141 26.17 15.85 9.01
N SER A 142 27.31 16.14 9.61
CA SER A 142 28.08 17.35 9.26
C SER A 142 28.69 17.22 7.87
N THR A 143 29.00 18.35 7.24
CA THR A 143 29.70 18.36 5.94
C THR A 143 31.06 17.68 6.04
N GLU A 144 31.77 17.87 7.15
CA GLU A 144 33.10 17.30 7.39
C GLU A 144 33.06 15.78 7.53
N GLU A 145 32.05 15.24 8.20
CA GLU A 145 31.82 13.79 8.28
C GLU A 145 31.46 13.21 6.92
N LEU A 146 30.59 13.89 6.15
CA LEU A 146 30.19 13.45 4.81
C LEU A 146 31.34 13.51 3.79
N GLU A 147 32.27 14.47 3.94
CA GLU A 147 33.47 14.58 3.11
C GLU A 147 34.48 13.47 3.40
N ARG A 148 34.59 13.04 4.66
CA ARG A 148 35.49 11.96 5.10
C ARG A 148 34.88 10.55 4.96
N LEU A 149 33.60 10.47 4.65
CA LEU A 149 32.87 9.22 4.50
C LEU A 149 33.47 8.38 3.36
N ASP A 150 33.89 7.16 3.68
CA ASP A 150 34.07 6.11 2.67
C ASP A 150 32.70 5.61 2.22
N ALA A 151 32.13 6.34 1.25
CA ALA A 151 30.75 6.14 0.83
C ALA A 151 30.55 4.76 0.19
N ARG A 152 31.51 4.31 -0.62
CA ARG A 152 31.46 2.98 -1.21
C ARG A 152 31.44 1.88 -0.14
N LYS A 153 32.28 2.00 0.89
CA LYS A 153 32.24 1.04 2.02
C LYS A 153 30.91 1.10 2.75
N ALA A 154 30.38 2.29 3.04
CA ALA A 154 29.10 2.44 3.71
C ALA A 154 27.94 1.79 2.93
N ALA A 155 27.94 1.90 1.59
CA ALA A 155 26.97 1.21 0.74
C ALA A 155 27.09 -0.31 0.82
N LEU A 156 28.32 -0.84 0.76
CA LEU A 156 28.55 -2.28 0.87
C LEU A 156 28.16 -2.83 2.25
N ASP A 157 28.50 -2.12 3.33
CA ASP A 157 28.12 -2.50 4.69
C ASP A 157 26.59 -2.50 4.86
N LEU A 158 25.89 -1.49 4.30
CA LEU A 158 24.43 -1.45 4.28
C LEU A 158 23.84 -2.65 3.53
N ILE A 159 24.34 -2.97 2.34
CA ILE A 159 23.75 -4.02 1.49
C ILE A 159 24.06 -5.42 2.02
N LEU A 160 25.27 -5.66 2.55
CA LEU A 160 25.77 -7.01 2.86
C LEU A 160 25.73 -7.36 4.35
N ASN A 161 25.88 -6.38 5.23
CA ASN A 161 26.16 -6.62 6.65
C ASN A 161 25.05 -6.11 7.59
N SER A 162 24.01 -5.47 7.07
CA SER A 162 22.90 -4.94 7.87
C SER A 162 21.82 -5.98 8.11
N GLU A 163 21.51 -6.26 9.38
CA GLU A 163 20.44 -7.19 9.77
C GLU A 163 19.04 -6.69 9.39
N SER A 164 18.84 -5.37 9.31
CA SER A 164 17.57 -4.77 8.90
C SER A 164 17.37 -4.76 7.38
N THR A 165 18.38 -5.16 6.61
CA THR A 165 18.32 -5.15 5.15
C THR A 165 17.77 -6.47 4.59
N CYS A 166 16.96 -6.38 3.54
CA CYS A 166 16.41 -7.51 2.82
C CYS A 166 16.57 -7.31 1.31
N VAL A 167 17.19 -8.29 0.64
CA VAL A 167 17.27 -8.34 -0.81
C VAL A 167 15.96 -8.91 -1.35
N THR A 168 15.28 -8.16 -2.21
CA THR A 168 14.00 -8.55 -2.82
C THR A 168 14.09 -8.43 -4.35
N PRO A 169 13.15 -9.04 -5.11
CA PRO A 169 13.06 -8.82 -6.55
C PRO A 169 12.82 -7.36 -6.97
N TYR A 170 12.47 -6.48 -6.02
CA TYR A 170 12.14 -5.07 -6.25
C TYR A 170 13.27 -4.12 -5.81
N GLY A 171 14.36 -4.64 -5.24
CA GLY A 171 15.47 -3.85 -4.71
C GLY A 171 15.91 -4.33 -3.33
N VAL A 172 16.87 -3.61 -2.76
CA VAL A 172 17.40 -3.84 -1.41
C VAL A 172 16.71 -2.88 -0.46
N VAL A 173 15.84 -3.40 0.42
CA VAL A 173 15.01 -2.61 1.33
C VAL A 173 15.47 -2.75 2.76
N TYR A 174 15.38 -1.68 3.54
CA TYR A 174 15.63 -1.70 4.98
C TYR A 174 14.61 -0.85 5.72
N ASP A 175 14.23 -1.32 6.90
CA ASP A 175 13.10 -0.79 7.67
C ASP A 175 13.47 0.40 8.56
N ASN A 176 14.76 0.65 8.85
CA ASN A 176 15.21 1.78 9.67
C ASN A 176 14.42 1.91 10.99
N ASP A 177 14.25 0.78 11.69
CA ASP A 177 13.46 0.63 12.92
C ASP A 177 11.93 0.89 12.77
N MET A 178 11.43 0.90 11.53
CA MET A 178 9.99 1.00 11.24
C MET A 178 9.21 -0.15 11.86
N LYS A 179 8.07 0.18 12.46
CA LYS A 179 7.07 -0.76 12.94
C LYS A 179 5.80 -0.61 12.12
N LEU A 180 5.20 -1.72 11.71
CA LEU A 180 3.90 -1.71 11.06
C LEU A 180 2.82 -1.46 12.11
N GLU A 181 2.40 -0.21 12.27
CA GLU A 181 1.24 0.11 13.11
C GLU A 181 -0.06 0.00 12.31
N HIS A 182 -1.13 -0.37 13.00
CA HIS A 182 -2.43 -0.63 12.39
C HIS A 182 -3.26 0.65 12.40
N HIS A 183 -3.32 1.32 11.24
CA HIS A 183 -4.25 2.42 11.00
C HIS A 183 -5.62 1.91 10.57
N TYR A 184 -5.64 0.87 9.74
CA TYR A 184 -6.82 0.13 9.34
C TYR A 184 -6.96 -1.11 10.21
N ASP A 185 -8.14 -1.28 10.80
CA ASP A 185 -8.50 -2.38 11.71
C ASP A 185 -9.24 -3.53 11.01
N GLY A 186 -9.42 -3.46 9.69
CA GLY A 186 -10.22 -4.42 8.92
C GLY A 186 -11.71 -4.06 8.83
N GLN A 187 -12.15 -2.93 9.40
CA GLN A 187 -13.55 -2.50 9.37
C GLN A 187 -13.71 -1.02 9.03
N HIS A 188 -12.94 -0.13 9.66
CA HIS A 188 -13.06 1.32 9.53
C HIS A 188 -11.94 1.87 8.66
N PHE A 189 -12.24 2.18 7.40
CA PHE A 189 -11.25 2.74 6.49
C PHE A 189 -10.66 4.05 7.04
N PRO A 190 -9.32 4.18 7.13
CA PRO A 190 -8.71 5.43 7.53
C PRO A 190 -9.05 6.53 6.52
N CYS A 191 -9.12 7.77 7.00
CA CYS A 191 -9.37 8.91 6.12
C CYS A 191 -8.33 8.97 5.00
N TYR A 192 -8.80 8.97 3.75
CA TYR A 192 -7.95 9.13 2.57
C TYR A 192 -8.67 9.96 1.51
N LEU A 193 -8.22 11.20 1.34
CA LEU A 193 -8.81 12.17 0.44
C LEU A 193 -8.11 12.08 -0.93
N CYS A 194 -8.61 11.19 -1.80
CA CYS A 194 -8.13 11.07 -3.18
C CYS A 194 -8.42 12.32 -4.01
N GLN A 195 -9.41 13.11 -3.57
CA GLN A 195 -9.90 14.32 -4.21
C GLN A 195 -10.19 15.38 -3.13
N PRO A 196 -10.22 16.68 -3.50
CA PRO A 196 -10.61 17.74 -2.59
C PRO A 196 -12.00 17.51 -1.97
N ALA A 197 -12.11 17.74 -0.67
CA ALA A 197 -13.36 17.65 0.08
C ALA A 197 -13.74 19.01 0.67
N MET A 198 -15.04 19.32 0.63
CA MET A 198 -15.64 20.49 1.30
C MET A 198 -15.71 20.29 2.81
N LEU A 199 -15.97 19.06 3.26
CA LEU A 199 -16.10 18.73 4.67
C LEU A 199 -15.65 17.29 4.91
N VAL A 200 -14.96 17.07 6.04
CA VAL A 200 -14.61 15.73 6.54
C VAL A 200 -15.06 15.66 8.00
N VAL A 201 -15.83 14.63 8.35
CA VAL A 201 -16.33 14.39 9.71
C VAL A 201 -15.82 13.03 10.18
N GLY A 202 -15.13 13.01 11.32
CA GLY A 202 -14.74 11.78 12.00
C GLY A 202 -15.74 11.45 13.12
N ILE A 203 -16.24 10.21 13.13
CA ILE A 203 -17.15 9.69 14.16
C ILE A 203 -16.45 8.55 14.86
N PHE A 204 -16.26 8.66 16.18
CA PHE A 204 -15.58 7.65 17.00
C PHE A 204 -16.25 7.50 18.38
N PRO A 205 -16.07 6.35 19.06
CA PRO A 205 -16.63 6.14 20.39
C PRO A 205 -16.14 7.17 21.40
N LYS A 206 -16.99 7.59 22.34
CA LYS A 206 -16.67 8.60 23.38
C LYS A 206 -15.41 8.26 24.20
N ASN A 207 -15.12 6.97 24.36
CA ASN A 207 -14.00 6.48 25.17
C ASN A 207 -12.75 6.16 24.34
N ALA A 208 -12.80 6.30 23.02
CA ALA A 208 -11.65 6.10 22.15
C ALA A 208 -10.87 7.42 21.98
N PRO A 209 -9.54 7.36 21.80
CA PRO A 209 -8.77 8.52 21.39
C PRO A 209 -9.31 9.12 20.09
N GLU A 210 -9.29 10.45 19.99
CA GLU A 210 -9.59 11.14 18.74
C GLU A 210 -8.63 10.66 17.64
N GLY A 211 -9.19 10.25 16.49
CA GLY A 211 -8.41 9.72 15.37
C GLY A 211 -7.90 8.28 15.56
N SER A 212 -8.44 7.53 16.53
CA SER A 212 -8.19 6.09 16.64
C SER A 212 -8.61 5.31 15.38
N SER A 213 -8.13 4.07 15.23
CA SER A 213 -8.49 3.18 14.11
C SER A 213 -9.99 2.89 14.03
N GLU A 214 -10.74 3.04 15.14
CA GLU A 214 -12.20 2.88 15.20
C GLU A 214 -12.97 4.10 14.62
N THR A 215 -12.26 5.12 14.13
CA THR A 215 -12.91 6.32 13.57
C THR A 215 -13.50 6.03 12.20
N THR A 216 -14.82 6.20 12.07
CA THR A 216 -15.51 6.22 10.78
C THR A 216 -15.44 7.62 10.18
N TRP A 217 -15.00 7.73 8.94
CA TRP A 217 -14.86 9.00 8.24
C TRP A 217 -15.98 9.20 7.22
N LEU A 218 -16.62 10.37 7.26
CA LEU A 218 -17.59 10.82 6.28
C LEU A 218 -17.01 12.02 5.52
N THR A 219 -17.00 11.93 4.20
CA THR A 219 -16.44 12.98 3.34
C THR A 219 -17.53 13.59 2.45
N LEU A 220 -17.68 14.90 2.51
CA LEU A 220 -18.44 15.67 1.53
C LEU A 220 -17.46 16.18 0.45
N PRO A 221 -17.54 15.68 -0.78
CA PRO A 221 -16.63 16.09 -1.87
C PRO A 221 -16.84 17.56 -2.26
N CYS A 222 -15.85 18.14 -2.94
CA CYS A 222 -16.11 19.31 -3.78
C CYS A 222 -16.93 18.91 -5.02
N SER A 223 -17.74 19.83 -5.56
CA SER A 223 -18.37 19.66 -6.87
C SER A 223 -17.28 19.49 -7.92
N GLU A 224 -17.39 18.49 -8.79
CA GLU A 224 -16.54 18.40 -9.98
C GLU A 224 -16.88 19.59 -10.90
N GLN A 225 -15.86 20.32 -11.36
CA GLN A 225 -16.00 21.39 -12.38
C GLN A 225 -15.91 20.81 -13.78
#